data_AF-A0A7H9BA12-F1
#
_entry.id   AF-A0A7H9BA12-F1
#
_cell.length_a   1.000
_cell.length_b   1.000
_cell.length_c   1.000
_cell.angle_alpha   90.00
_cell.angle_beta   90.00
_cell.angle_gamma   90.00
#
_symmetry.space_group_name_H-M   'P 1'
#
loop_
_entity.id
_entity.type
_entity.pdbx_description
1 polymer ?
#
loop_
_entity_poly.entity_id
_entity_poly.type
_entity_poly.pdbx_seq_one_letter_code
_entity_poly.pdbx_strand_id
1 'polypeptide(L)'
;MVDIKSLSDEVVKLLQNKKCDNYRICVVIVGPPGSGKSTIAGELCNELNRRYNEYLKSHPNVHIKLKEHSQINLTSDIREITPELSKKLEHDGGIFKNLVEDTNFEPVKKIHENGVTEVMGRGGNPNAFTIREGDLNKEHGNNNKINIAQIIPMDGFHLSRQCLDCFKNPMWAHERRGSPMTFDSNNFLELCKVLGKTSLITPTKSSAEDCFEYLSETFIENFPEIRIPSFDHRVKDPTPNDYCIDGYTRIMIFEGLYLLYDAENWAKVYHQLSQTNALLVWNVDIEEGVIKERVGKRHVQTGIVSTIEDGIKRFQTNDLLNARLIKQKSIYNDSIVSIRND
;
A
#
# COMPACT_ATOMS: atom_id res chain seq x y z
N MET A 1 2.17 6.88 -23.02
CA MET A 1 2.90 6.09 -21.99
C MET A 1 3.72 7.01 -21.09
N VAL A 2 3.59 6.84 -19.77
CA VAL A 2 4.26 7.64 -18.74
C VAL A 2 5.77 7.43 -18.76
N ASP A 3 6.56 8.50 -18.57
CA ASP A 3 8.01 8.40 -18.43
C ASP A 3 8.41 8.07 -16.98
N ILE A 4 8.72 6.80 -16.74
CA ILE A 4 9.16 6.29 -15.43
C ILE A 4 10.44 6.98 -14.95
N LYS A 5 11.35 7.38 -15.85
CA LYS A 5 12.59 8.06 -15.45
C LYS A 5 12.28 9.42 -14.84
N SER A 6 11.44 10.22 -15.51
CA SER A 6 10.98 11.51 -14.99
C SER A 6 10.29 11.37 -13.64
N LEU A 7 9.40 10.38 -13.47
CA LEU A 7 8.76 10.11 -12.18
C LEU A 7 9.79 9.74 -11.09
N SER A 8 10.78 8.90 -11.44
CA SER A 8 11.84 8.53 -10.49
C SER A 8 12.70 9.73 -10.08
N ASP A 9 12.94 10.69 -10.98
CA ASP A 9 13.67 11.92 -10.68
C ASP A 9 12.89 12.83 -9.72
N GLU A 10 11.57 12.96 -9.89
CA GLU A 10 10.70 13.67 -8.94
C GLU A 10 10.74 13.04 -7.55
N VAL A 11 10.72 11.71 -7.47
CA VAL A 11 10.80 10.96 -6.20
C VAL A 11 12.15 11.18 -5.53
N VAL A 12 13.26 11.05 -6.26
CA VAL A 12 14.61 11.29 -5.72
C VAL A 12 14.77 12.74 -5.28
N LYS A 13 14.19 13.69 -6.01
CA LYS A 13 14.18 15.11 -5.62
C LYS A 13 13.43 15.34 -4.32
N LEU A 14 12.25 14.75 -4.14
CA LEU A 14 11.52 14.82 -2.87
C LEU A 14 12.32 14.18 -1.74
N LEU A 15 12.89 13.00 -1.98
CA LEU A 15 13.70 12.27 -1.00
C LEU A 15 14.91 13.11 -0.57
N GLN A 16 15.63 13.72 -1.52
CA GLN A 16 16.75 14.63 -1.23
C GLN A 16 16.31 15.81 -0.36
N ASN A 17 15.16 16.42 -0.65
CA ASN A 17 14.65 17.56 0.11
C ASN A 17 14.17 17.19 1.51
N LYS A 18 13.77 15.93 1.73
CA LYS A 18 13.14 15.46 2.98
C LYS A 18 14.03 14.55 3.81
N LYS A 19 15.21 14.16 3.31
CA LYS A 19 16.08 13.16 3.95
C LYS A 19 16.48 13.48 5.39
N CYS A 20 16.48 14.75 5.80
CA CYS A 20 16.81 15.17 7.16
C CYS A 20 15.59 15.20 8.10
N ASP A 21 14.39 15.35 7.56
CA ASP A 21 13.15 15.54 8.33
C ASP A 21 12.31 14.26 8.42
N ASN A 22 12.43 13.40 7.40
CA ASN A 22 11.61 12.20 7.25
C ASN A 22 12.49 10.96 7.02
N TYR A 23 12.18 9.88 7.75
CA TYR A 23 12.81 8.58 7.48
C TYR A 23 12.39 8.04 6.12
N ARG A 24 11.11 8.14 5.78
CA ARG A 24 10.58 7.66 4.49
C ARG A 24 9.73 8.72 3.82
N ILE A 25 9.64 8.66 2.50
CA ILE A 25 8.69 9.46 1.73
C ILE A 25 7.56 8.58 1.17
N CYS A 26 6.44 9.23 0.86
CA CYS A 26 5.25 8.60 0.29
C CYS A 26 5.07 9.02 -1.17
N VAL A 27 4.68 8.06 -2.01
CA VAL A 27 4.23 8.29 -3.38
C VAL A 27 2.87 7.63 -3.50
N VAL A 28 1.85 8.35 -3.96
CA VAL A 28 0.49 7.84 -4.14
C VAL A 28 0.16 7.85 -5.63
N ILE A 29 -0.19 6.69 -6.18
CA ILE A 29 -0.60 6.52 -7.58
C ILE A 29 -2.05 6.06 -7.60
N VAL A 30 -2.95 6.96 -8.01
CA VAL A 30 -4.38 6.67 -8.15
C VAL A 30 -4.74 6.53 -9.60
N GLY A 31 -5.65 5.62 -9.92
CA GLY A 31 -6.20 5.53 -11.28
C GLY A 31 -7.30 4.48 -11.38
N PRO A 32 -8.24 4.63 -12.34
CA PRO A 32 -9.32 3.67 -12.53
C PRO A 32 -8.80 2.27 -12.92
N PRO A 33 -9.65 1.22 -12.90
CA PRO A 33 -9.26 -0.10 -13.39
C PRO A 33 -8.76 0.01 -14.84
N GLY A 34 -7.65 -0.65 -15.18
CA GLY A 34 -7.06 -0.60 -16.53
C GLY A 34 -6.22 0.65 -16.87
N SER A 35 -6.07 1.59 -15.94
CA SER A 35 -5.20 2.77 -16.09
C SER A 35 -3.71 2.45 -16.19
N GLY A 36 -3.29 1.28 -15.70
CA GLY A 36 -1.88 0.88 -15.63
C GLY A 36 -1.16 1.30 -14.34
N LYS A 37 -1.89 1.79 -13.32
CA LYS A 37 -1.31 2.22 -12.03
C LYS A 37 -0.37 1.18 -11.38
N SER A 38 -0.74 -0.09 -11.35
CA SER A 38 0.09 -1.15 -10.73
C SER A 38 1.36 -1.42 -11.57
N THR A 39 1.29 -1.29 -12.89
CA THR A 39 2.46 -1.35 -13.78
C THR A 39 3.39 -0.18 -13.54
N ILE A 40 2.86 1.06 -13.50
CA ILE A 40 3.63 2.26 -13.21
C ILE A 40 4.30 2.15 -11.83
N ALA A 41 3.56 1.72 -10.79
CA ALA A 41 4.10 1.55 -9.45
C ALA A 41 5.22 0.50 -9.40
N GLY A 42 5.05 -0.64 -10.07
CA GLY A 42 6.07 -1.69 -10.16
C GLY A 42 7.31 -1.25 -10.92
N GLU A 43 7.15 -0.61 -12.08
CA GLU A 43 8.27 -0.10 -12.89
C GLU A 43 9.04 1.01 -12.15
N LEU A 44 8.33 1.93 -11.49
CA LEU A 44 8.93 2.98 -10.66
C LEU A 44 9.70 2.40 -9.48
N CYS A 45 9.12 1.43 -8.76
CA CYS A 45 9.77 0.72 -7.66
C CYS A 45 11.09 0.07 -8.14
N ASN A 46 11.02 -0.65 -9.25
CA ASN A 46 12.19 -1.30 -9.85
C ASN A 46 13.26 -0.28 -10.28
N GLU A 47 12.87 0.83 -10.88
CA GLU A 47 13.79 1.88 -11.32
C GLU A 47 14.49 2.55 -10.14
N LEU A 48 13.77 2.90 -9.07
CA LEU A 48 14.35 3.50 -7.87
C LEU A 48 15.34 2.55 -7.17
N ASN A 49 14.98 1.28 -7.04
CA ASN A 49 15.87 0.25 -6.50
C ASN A 49 17.09 0.04 -7.39
N ARG A 50 16.92 0.01 -8.72
CA ARG A 50 18.02 -0.10 -9.70
C ARG A 50 19.00 1.06 -9.55
N ARG A 51 18.50 2.30 -9.51
CA ARG A 51 19.31 3.52 -9.34
C ARG A 51 20.16 3.49 -8.07
N TYR A 52 19.56 3.10 -6.94
CA TYR A 52 20.31 3.00 -5.67
C TYR A 52 21.41 1.92 -5.73
N ASN A 53 21.10 0.75 -6.28
CA ASN A 53 22.10 -0.31 -6.39
C ASN A 53 23.21 0.02 -7.40
N GLU A 54 22.91 0.78 -8.46
CA GLU A 54 23.92 1.31 -9.39
C GLU A 54 24.78 2.41 -8.75
N TYR A 55 24.18 3.24 -7.89
CA TYR A 55 24.92 4.20 -7.09
C TYR A 55 25.95 3.49 -6.19
N LEU A 56 25.54 2.47 -5.43
CA LEU A 56 26.46 1.70 -4.58
C LEU A 56 27.59 1.04 -5.37
N LYS A 57 27.31 0.53 -6.58
CA LYS A 57 28.34 -0.06 -7.45
C LYS A 57 29.34 0.97 -7.98
N SER A 58 28.87 2.19 -8.27
CA SER A 58 29.72 3.27 -8.78
C SER A 58 30.47 4.02 -7.66
N HIS A 59 30.06 3.84 -6.40
CA HIS A 59 30.65 4.48 -5.22
C HIS A 59 31.10 3.44 -4.18
N PRO A 60 32.17 2.66 -4.45
CA PRO A 60 32.59 1.55 -3.59
C PRO A 60 33.04 1.95 -2.17
N ASN A 61 33.30 3.24 -1.94
CA ASN A 61 33.65 3.79 -0.63
C ASN A 61 32.41 4.11 0.23
N VAL A 62 31.21 4.10 -0.35
CA VAL A 62 29.96 4.28 0.39
C VAL A 62 29.61 2.94 1.03
N HIS A 63 29.63 2.92 2.36
CA HIS A 63 29.27 1.75 3.14
C HIS A 63 27.90 1.92 3.77
N ILE A 64 27.11 0.85 3.74
CA ILE A 64 25.84 0.78 4.46
C ILE A 64 26.15 0.77 5.95
N LYS A 65 25.67 1.79 6.66
CA LYS A 65 25.75 1.91 8.11
C LYS A 65 24.36 1.69 8.68
N LEU A 66 24.28 0.75 9.60
CA LEU A 66 23.10 0.55 10.43
C LEU A 66 23.32 1.29 11.74
N LYS A 67 22.32 2.04 12.17
CA LYS A 67 22.37 2.84 13.40
C LYS A 67 21.25 2.40 14.31
N GLU A 68 21.55 2.25 15.59
CA GLU A 68 20.51 2.03 16.59
C GLU A 68 19.67 3.31 16.77
N HIS A 69 18.38 3.11 16.97
CA HIS A 69 17.43 4.16 17.32
C HIS A 69 16.68 3.77 18.59
N SER A 70 16.14 4.73 19.33
CA SER A 70 15.24 4.41 20.45
C SER A 70 14.07 3.54 19.97
N GLN A 71 13.55 2.67 20.84
CA GLN A 71 12.48 1.73 20.50
C GLN A 71 11.32 2.43 19.77
N ILE A 72 10.98 1.91 18.59
CA ILE A 72 9.94 2.46 17.72
C ILE A 72 8.64 1.71 18.01
N ASN A 73 7.72 2.36 18.74
CA ASN A 73 6.39 1.80 18.98
C ASN A 73 5.37 2.41 18.00
N LEU A 74 4.85 1.57 17.10
CA LEU A 74 3.93 1.99 16.03
C LEU A 74 2.46 1.78 16.36
N THR A 75 2.14 0.99 17.39
CA THR A 75 0.78 0.49 17.68
C THR A 75 0.26 0.86 19.07
N SER A 76 0.90 1.81 19.75
CA SER A 76 0.56 2.22 21.12
C SER A 76 -0.87 2.77 21.26
N ASP A 77 -1.37 3.42 20.22
CA ASP A 77 -2.72 3.98 20.08
C ASP A 77 -3.74 2.97 19.52
N ILE A 78 -3.31 1.78 19.11
CA ILE A 78 -4.19 0.70 18.66
C ILE A 78 -4.59 -0.15 19.86
N ARG A 79 -5.90 -0.24 20.11
CA ARG A 79 -6.45 -1.03 21.22
C ARG A 79 -6.21 -2.52 21.02
N GLU A 80 -5.94 -3.23 22.10
CA GLU A 80 -5.86 -4.69 22.07
C GLU A 80 -7.24 -5.31 21.85
N ILE A 81 -7.27 -6.43 21.12
CA ILE A 81 -8.48 -7.21 20.90
C ILE A 81 -8.98 -7.78 22.24
N THR A 82 -10.28 -7.64 22.52
CA THR A 82 -10.83 -8.22 23.76
C THR A 82 -10.91 -9.74 23.67
N PRO A 83 -10.88 -10.47 24.80
CA PRO A 83 -11.02 -11.93 24.81
C PRO A 83 -12.28 -12.42 24.09
N GLU A 84 -13.39 -11.70 24.21
CA GLU A 84 -14.66 -12.03 23.55
C GLU A 84 -14.56 -11.87 22.04
N LEU A 85 -13.92 -10.78 21.58
CA LEU A 85 -13.74 -10.52 20.17
C LEU A 85 -12.75 -11.50 19.53
N SER A 86 -11.66 -11.87 20.24
CA SER A 86 -10.72 -12.90 19.77
C SER A 86 -11.38 -14.28 19.66
N LYS A 87 -12.20 -14.68 20.64
CA LYS A 87 -12.94 -15.95 20.57
C LYS A 87 -13.92 -15.98 19.40
N LYS A 88 -14.58 -14.86 19.12
CA LYS A 88 -15.47 -14.72 17.95
C LYS A 88 -14.70 -14.84 16.64
N LEU A 89 -13.57 -14.14 16.52
CA LEU A 89 -12.69 -14.20 15.35
C LEU A 89 -12.26 -15.65 15.05
N GLU A 90 -11.82 -16.38 16.07
CA GLU A 90 -11.39 -17.78 15.94
C GLU A 90 -12.56 -18.71 15.53
N HIS A 91 -13.71 -18.59 16.20
CA HIS A 91 -14.92 -19.34 15.84
C HIS A 91 -15.35 -19.04 14.40
N ASP A 92 -15.30 -17.78 13.99
CA ASP A 92 -15.77 -17.34 12.68
C ASP A 92 -14.78 -17.59 11.53
N GLY A 93 -13.67 -18.30 11.79
CA GLY A 93 -12.69 -18.66 10.76
C GLY A 93 -11.79 -17.49 10.37
N GLY A 94 -11.46 -16.61 11.31
CA GLY A 94 -10.56 -15.49 11.11
C GLY A 94 -11.21 -14.22 10.56
N ILE A 95 -12.54 -14.12 10.56
CA ILE A 95 -13.28 -12.92 10.13
C ILE A 95 -14.23 -12.42 11.23
N PHE A 96 -14.58 -11.13 11.20
CA PHE A 96 -15.60 -10.58 12.10
C PHE A 96 -16.97 -10.57 11.42
N LYS A 97 -17.68 -11.71 11.35
CA LYS A 97 -18.91 -11.88 10.54
C LYS A 97 -19.94 -10.76 10.69
N ASN A 98 -20.20 -10.31 11.92
CA ASN A 98 -21.21 -9.28 12.21
C ASN A 98 -20.72 -7.84 11.97
N LEU A 99 -19.44 -7.65 11.63
CA LEU A 99 -18.79 -6.35 11.47
C LEU A 99 -18.26 -6.14 10.05
N VAL A 100 -18.39 -7.11 9.13
CA VAL A 100 -17.81 -7.06 7.78
C VAL A 100 -18.22 -5.83 6.95
N GLU A 101 -19.36 -5.22 7.27
CA GLU A 101 -19.88 -3.99 6.65
C GLU A 101 -19.69 -2.72 7.52
N ASP A 102 -19.14 -2.85 8.74
CA ASP A 102 -18.98 -1.73 9.66
C ASP A 102 -17.74 -0.88 9.33
N THR A 103 -17.96 0.18 8.57
CA THR A 103 -16.92 1.15 8.20
C THR A 103 -16.44 2.00 9.38
N ASN A 104 -17.12 1.94 10.53
CA ASN A 104 -16.71 2.64 11.74
C ASN A 104 -15.99 1.72 12.75
N PHE A 105 -15.87 0.43 12.45
CA PHE A 105 -15.10 -0.50 13.28
C PHE A 105 -13.67 0.02 13.47
N GLU A 106 -13.30 0.27 14.72
CA GLU A 106 -11.93 0.67 15.06
C GLU A 106 -11.02 -0.56 15.05
N PRO A 107 -9.94 -0.55 14.24
CA PRO A 107 -8.97 -1.63 14.19
C PRO A 107 -8.42 -2.01 15.56
N VAL A 108 -8.12 -3.30 15.70
CA VAL A 108 -7.60 -3.89 16.93
C VAL A 108 -6.26 -4.56 16.67
N LYS A 109 -5.43 -4.67 17.70
CA LYS A 109 -4.19 -5.45 17.66
C LYS A 109 -4.28 -6.73 18.49
N LYS A 110 -3.61 -7.78 18.04
CA LYS A 110 -3.33 -9.01 18.80
C LYS A 110 -1.81 -9.19 18.85
N ILE A 111 -1.26 -9.31 20.05
CA ILE A 111 0.17 -9.61 20.24
C ILE A 111 0.29 -11.11 20.42
N HIS A 112 1.06 -11.76 19.53
CA HIS A 112 1.31 -13.18 19.57
C HIS A 112 2.51 -13.50 20.49
N GLU A 113 2.58 -14.75 20.97
CA GLU A 113 3.68 -15.20 21.85
C GLU A 113 5.07 -15.06 21.21
N ASN A 114 5.15 -15.08 19.88
CA ASN A 114 6.37 -14.87 19.12
C ASN A 114 6.78 -13.39 18.95
N GLY A 115 6.06 -12.47 19.60
CA GLY A 115 6.33 -11.02 19.54
C GLY A 115 5.74 -10.29 18.33
N VAL A 116 5.09 -11.01 17.39
CA VAL A 116 4.41 -10.39 16.26
C VAL A 116 3.13 -9.71 16.75
N THR A 117 2.95 -8.45 16.38
CA THR A 117 1.70 -7.71 16.55
C THR A 117 0.90 -7.77 15.25
N GLU A 118 -0.26 -8.40 15.27
CA GLU A 118 -1.20 -8.45 14.14
C GLU A 118 -2.27 -7.38 14.32
N VAL A 119 -2.47 -6.52 13.30
CA VAL A 119 -3.47 -5.45 13.31
C VAL A 119 -4.58 -5.77 12.29
N MET A 120 -5.82 -5.74 12.76
CA MET A 120 -6.99 -6.15 12.00
C MET A 120 -8.08 -5.07 12.00
N GLY A 121 -8.62 -4.80 10.82
CA GLY A 121 -9.86 -4.05 10.64
C GLY A 121 -11.06 -4.99 10.56
N ARG A 122 -12.11 -4.54 9.85
CA ARG A 122 -13.37 -5.28 9.78
C ARG A 122 -13.28 -6.60 9.00
N GLY A 123 -12.27 -6.74 8.14
CA GLY A 123 -12.01 -7.93 7.34
C GLY A 123 -11.39 -9.07 8.14
N GLY A 124 -10.84 -8.81 9.34
CA GLY A 124 -10.14 -9.80 10.15
C GLY A 124 -8.78 -10.22 9.56
N ASN A 125 -8.38 -11.46 9.81
CA ASN A 125 -7.07 -12.02 9.49
C ASN A 125 -6.68 -11.90 8.00
N PRO A 126 -7.59 -12.11 7.01
CA PRO A 126 -7.22 -12.02 5.59
C PRO A 126 -6.61 -10.67 5.19
N ASN A 127 -7.02 -9.59 5.85
CA ASN A 127 -6.56 -8.24 5.56
C ASN A 127 -5.60 -7.68 6.62
N ALA A 128 -5.16 -8.53 7.56
CA ALA A 128 -4.28 -8.11 8.63
C ALA A 128 -2.90 -7.72 8.10
N PHE A 129 -2.33 -6.67 8.67
CA PHE A 129 -0.90 -6.39 8.55
C PHE A 129 -0.23 -6.72 9.88
N THR A 130 1.03 -7.15 9.81
CA THR A 130 1.79 -7.56 10.99
C THR A 130 2.98 -6.65 11.18
N ILE A 131 3.35 -6.44 12.45
CA ILE A 131 4.52 -5.68 12.86
C ILE A 131 5.31 -6.54 13.83
N ARG A 132 6.61 -6.71 13.58
CA ARG A 132 7.53 -7.34 14.52
C ARG A 132 8.76 -6.47 14.72
N GLU A 133 9.47 -6.69 15.82
CA GLU A 133 10.80 -6.10 15.98
C GLU A 133 11.67 -6.52 14.79
N GLY A 134 12.26 -5.54 14.13
CA GLY A 134 13.16 -5.77 13.00
C GLY A 134 14.60 -5.88 13.46
N ASP A 135 15.37 -6.67 12.71
CA ASP A 135 16.80 -6.82 12.87
C ASP A 135 17.41 -6.90 11.47
N LEU A 136 17.76 -5.73 10.93
CA LEU A 136 18.29 -5.62 9.57
C LEU A 136 19.62 -6.39 9.38
N ASN A 137 20.36 -6.68 10.46
CA ASN A 137 21.58 -7.46 10.41
C ASN A 137 21.30 -8.94 10.06
N LYS A 138 20.21 -9.50 10.58
CA LYS A 138 19.80 -10.88 10.27
C LYS A 138 19.21 -11.03 8.86
N GLU A 139 18.59 -9.97 8.35
CA GLU A 139 17.91 -9.98 7.04
C GLU A 139 18.88 -9.76 5.86
N HIS A 140 20.08 -9.22 6.11
CA HIS A 140 21.13 -9.02 5.10
C HIS A 140 21.93 -10.28 4.71
N GLY A 141 21.44 -11.47 5.03
CA GLY A 141 22.09 -12.73 4.68
C GLY A 141 22.23 -12.93 3.16
N ASN A 142 23.46 -12.79 2.65
CA ASN A 142 23.97 -13.21 1.33
C ASN A 142 23.48 -12.48 0.05
N ASN A 143 22.65 -11.43 0.12
CA ASN A 143 22.25 -10.68 -1.08
C ASN A 143 22.79 -9.24 -1.09
N ASN A 144 23.72 -8.94 -2.01
CA ASN A 144 24.31 -7.61 -2.24
C ASN A 144 23.32 -6.56 -2.79
N LYS A 145 22.01 -6.81 -2.77
CA LYS A 145 20.99 -5.90 -3.31
C LYS A 145 20.10 -5.39 -2.19
N ILE A 146 20.06 -4.07 -2.04
CA ILE A 146 19.18 -3.37 -1.11
C ILE A 146 18.06 -2.73 -1.88
N ASN A 147 16.82 -2.94 -1.44
CA ASN A 147 15.66 -2.26 -1.97
C ASN A 147 15.27 -1.12 -1.03
N ILE A 148 15.29 0.11 -1.55
CA ILE A 148 14.88 1.31 -0.83
C ILE A 148 13.44 1.73 -1.16
N ALA A 149 12.82 1.11 -2.16
CA ALA A 149 11.44 1.34 -2.56
C ALA A 149 10.62 0.05 -2.44
N GLN A 150 9.37 0.19 -1.96
CA GLN A 150 8.40 -0.89 -1.87
C GLN A 150 7.02 -0.40 -2.32
N ILE A 151 6.27 -1.25 -3.00
CA ILE A 151 4.87 -0.99 -3.37
C ILE A 151 3.93 -1.38 -2.23
N ILE A 152 2.86 -0.60 -2.07
CA ILE A 152 1.80 -0.81 -1.09
C ILE A 152 0.48 -0.83 -1.84
N PRO A 153 0.10 -1.99 -2.41
CA PRO A 153 -1.11 -2.10 -3.19
C PRO A 153 -2.35 -2.12 -2.29
N MET A 154 -3.35 -1.34 -2.68
CA MET A 154 -4.67 -1.35 -2.04
C MET A 154 -5.36 -2.72 -2.17
N ASP A 155 -5.00 -3.52 -3.19
CA ASP A 155 -5.67 -4.77 -3.54
C ASP A 155 -5.60 -5.84 -2.43
N GLY A 156 -4.55 -5.86 -1.61
CA GLY A 156 -4.46 -6.77 -0.47
C GLY A 156 -5.50 -6.52 0.63
N PHE A 157 -6.18 -5.38 0.55
CA PHE A 157 -7.26 -5.00 1.46
C PHE A 157 -8.64 -5.26 0.86
N HIS A 158 -8.77 -5.96 -0.27
CA HIS A 158 -10.07 -6.52 -0.66
C HIS A 158 -10.59 -7.43 0.46
N LEU A 159 -11.84 -7.27 0.85
CA LEU A 159 -12.47 -8.24 1.75
C LEU A 159 -12.43 -9.63 1.10
N SER A 160 -12.17 -10.66 1.92
CA SER A 160 -12.16 -12.05 1.45
C SER A 160 -13.55 -12.45 0.96
N ARG A 161 -13.65 -13.46 0.10
CA ARG A 161 -14.95 -14.00 -0.34
C ARG A 161 -15.80 -14.45 0.84
N GLN A 162 -15.17 -15.03 1.86
CA GLN A 162 -15.84 -15.40 3.12
C GLN A 162 -16.43 -14.18 3.84
N CYS A 163 -15.76 -13.03 3.83
CA CYS A 163 -16.33 -11.79 4.34
C CYS A 163 -17.53 -11.33 3.50
N LEU A 164 -17.43 -11.40 2.17
CA LEU A 164 -18.51 -11.00 1.26
C LEU A 164 -19.75 -11.89 1.40
N ASP A 165 -19.57 -13.18 1.70
CA ASP A 165 -20.66 -14.12 2.00
C ASP A 165 -21.46 -13.71 3.25
N CYS A 166 -20.86 -12.89 4.13
CA CYS A 166 -21.47 -12.42 5.36
C CYS A 166 -22.12 -11.03 5.25
N PHE A 167 -22.12 -10.41 4.06
CA PHE A 167 -22.85 -9.15 3.85
C PHE A 167 -24.35 -9.37 3.98
N LYS A 168 -25.11 -8.31 4.31
CA LYS A 168 -26.58 -8.31 4.27
C LYS A 168 -27.13 -8.73 2.90
N ASN A 169 -26.41 -8.37 1.82
CA ASN A 169 -26.68 -8.84 0.47
C ASN A 169 -25.41 -9.45 -0.16
N PRO A 170 -25.15 -10.75 0.04
CA PRO A 170 -23.95 -11.41 -0.47
C PRO A 170 -23.85 -11.38 -1.99
N MET A 171 -24.99 -11.56 -2.70
CA MET A 171 -25.01 -11.52 -4.16
C MET A 171 -24.49 -10.19 -4.69
N TRP A 172 -24.98 -9.08 -4.12
CA TRP A 172 -24.50 -7.75 -4.46
C TRP A 172 -23.03 -7.56 -4.13
N ALA A 173 -22.58 -8.04 -2.96
CA ALA A 173 -21.20 -7.90 -2.51
C ALA A 173 -20.20 -8.57 -3.48
N HIS A 174 -20.53 -9.78 -3.96
CA HIS A 174 -19.73 -10.49 -4.96
C HIS A 174 -19.81 -9.86 -6.35
N GLU A 175 -20.99 -9.44 -6.79
CA GLU A 175 -21.18 -8.80 -8.10
C GLU A 175 -20.44 -7.45 -8.19
N ARG A 176 -20.48 -6.67 -7.10
CA ARG A 176 -19.86 -5.34 -6.95
C ARG A 176 -18.51 -5.40 -6.23
N ARG A 177 -17.86 -6.56 -6.18
CA ARG A 177 -16.48 -6.67 -5.65
C ARG A 177 -15.56 -5.76 -6.47
N GLY A 178 -14.74 -4.99 -5.76
CA GLY A 178 -13.97 -3.89 -6.31
C GLY A 178 -14.59 -2.51 -6.06
N SER A 179 -15.83 -2.42 -5.54
CA SER A 179 -16.42 -1.16 -5.05
C SER A 179 -15.84 -0.75 -3.69
N PRO A 180 -15.92 0.53 -3.26
CA PRO A 180 -15.28 1.01 -2.02
C PRO A 180 -15.63 0.20 -0.76
N MET A 181 -16.88 -0.26 -0.64
CA MET A 181 -17.37 -1.04 0.51
C MET A 181 -16.81 -2.47 0.57
N THR A 182 -16.26 -2.98 -0.53
CA THR A 182 -15.74 -4.35 -0.62
C THR A 182 -14.27 -4.46 -0.24
N PHE A 183 -13.73 -3.42 0.39
CA PHE A 183 -12.38 -3.36 0.95
C PHE A 183 -12.43 -3.10 2.46
N ASP A 184 -11.43 -3.61 3.18
CA ASP A 184 -11.18 -3.23 4.56
C ASP A 184 -10.52 -1.85 4.64
N SER A 185 -11.32 -0.82 4.34
CA SER A 185 -10.90 0.59 4.44
C SER A 185 -10.48 0.98 5.86
N ASN A 186 -10.98 0.26 6.88
CA ASN A 186 -10.64 0.48 8.28
C ASN A 186 -9.16 0.13 8.50
N ASN A 187 -8.73 -1.07 8.07
CA ASN A 187 -7.35 -1.50 8.26
C ASN A 187 -6.37 -0.81 7.30
N PHE A 188 -6.79 -0.48 6.07
CA PHE A 188 -5.92 0.26 5.15
C PHE A 188 -5.61 1.68 5.68
N LEU A 189 -6.61 2.35 6.27
CA LEU A 189 -6.39 3.64 6.91
C LEU A 189 -5.44 3.50 8.12
N GLU A 190 -5.58 2.45 8.92
CA GLU A 190 -4.67 2.19 10.05
C GLU A 190 -3.24 1.92 9.59
N LEU A 191 -3.06 1.17 8.50
CA LEU A 191 -1.76 1.02 7.84
C LEU A 191 -1.19 2.39 7.43
N CYS A 192 -1.99 3.28 6.84
CA CYS A 192 -1.55 4.63 6.48
C CYS A 192 -1.11 5.46 7.69
N LYS A 193 -1.79 5.32 8.84
CA LYS A 193 -1.37 5.97 10.10
C LYS A 193 -0.03 5.42 10.57
N VAL A 194 0.11 4.10 10.64
CA VAL A 194 1.35 3.42 11.03
C VAL A 194 2.51 3.83 10.14
N LEU A 195 2.33 3.77 8.82
CA LEU A 195 3.37 4.16 7.86
C LEU A 195 3.64 5.67 7.88
N GLY A 196 2.62 6.50 8.14
CA GLY A 196 2.78 7.93 8.39
C GLY A 196 3.69 8.20 9.59
N LYS A 197 3.50 7.48 10.71
CA LYS A 197 4.41 7.56 11.88
C LYS A 197 5.83 7.16 11.49
N THR A 198 6.01 6.11 10.68
CA THR A 198 7.35 5.72 10.21
C THR A 198 8.04 6.79 9.38
N SER A 199 7.28 7.55 8.59
CA SER A 199 7.80 8.65 7.78
C SER A 199 8.30 9.82 8.65
N LEU A 200 7.63 10.09 9.77
CA LEU A 200 7.94 11.19 10.69
C LEU A 200 9.12 10.90 11.65
N ILE A 201 9.68 9.69 11.62
CA ILE A 201 10.89 9.39 12.39
C ILE A 201 12.05 10.20 11.80
N THR A 202 12.77 10.94 12.65
CA THR A 202 13.95 11.69 12.21
C THR A 202 15.11 10.72 12.00
N PRO A 203 15.74 10.69 10.81
CA PRO A 203 16.91 9.86 10.58
C PRO A 203 18.08 10.28 11.48
N THR A 204 19.00 9.35 11.74
CA THR A 204 20.23 9.73 12.44
C THR A 204 21.04 10.71 11.58
N LYS A 205 21.71 11.67 12.20
CA LYS A 205 22.49 12.69 11.47
C LYS A 205 23.56 12.05 10.58
N SER A 206 23.76 12.63 9.41
CA SER A 206 24.83 12.38 8.45
C SER A 206 25.23 13.71 7.82
N SER A 207 26.51 13.85 7.45
CA SER A 207 27.04 15.01 6.72
C SER A 207 26.95 14.85 5.20
N ALA A 208 26.43 13.73 4.69
CA ALA A 208 26.38 13.45 3.27
C ALA A 208 25.42 14.40 2.52
N GLU A 209 25.94 15.10 1.53
CA GLU A 209 25.16 16.00 0.67
C GLU A 209 24.36 15.23 -0.38
N ASP A 210 24.90 14.12 -0.90
CA ASP A 210 24.20 13.24 -1.83
C ASP A 210 23.05 12.50 -1.14
N CYS A 211 22.00 12.21 -1.89
CA CYS A 211 20.81 11.54 -1.37
C CYS A 211 21.09 10.07 -1.00
N PHE A 212 21.70 9.34 -1.92
CA PHE A 212 21.92 7.91 -1.77
C PHE A 212 23.02 7.60 -0.76
N GLU A 213 24.10 8.40 -0.71
CA GLU A 213 25.09 8.31 0.37
C GLU A 213 24.43 8.57 1.73
N TYR A 214 23.63 9.63 1.86
CA TYR A 214 22.91 9.91 3.10
C TYR A 214 22.03 8.73 3.52
N LEU A 215 21.29 8.14 2.59
CA LEU A 215 20.48 6.95 2.87
C LEU A 215 21.34 5.79 3.39
N SER A 216 22.46 5.50 2.72
CA SER A 216 23.39 4.45 3.12
C SER A 216 23.94 4.65 4.53
N GLU A 217 24.08 5.89 5.00
CA GLU A 217 24.61 6.20 6.32
C GLU A 217 23.56 6.28 7.44
N THR A 218 22.26 6.18 7.11
CA THR A 218 21.18 6.55 8.04
C THR A 218 20.09 5.49 8.20
N PHE A 219 20.31 4.27 7.73
CA PHE A 219 19.40 3.18 8.03
C PHE A 219 19.38 2.87 9.53
N ILE A 220 18.19 2.57 10.03
CA ILE A 220 17.96 2.20 11.43
C ILE A 220 17.92 0.68 11.52
N GLU A 221 18.79 0.12 12.35
CA GLU A 221 18.98 -1.33 12.51
C GLU A 221 17.74 -2.03 13.06
N ASN A 222 17.18 -1.46 14.13
CA ASN A 222 16.06 -2.00 14.89
C ASN A 222 14.71 -1.47 14.39
N PHE A 223 14.63 -1.09 13.12
CA PHE A 223 13.40 -0.57 12.53
C PHE A 223 12.38 -1.71 12.41
N PRO A 224 11.13 -1.57 12.90
CA PRO A 224 10.15 -2.63 12.84
C PRO A 224 9.89 -3.12 11.41
N GLU A 225 9.81 -4.44 11.23
CA GLU A 225 9.38 -5.04 9.99
C GLU A 225 7.85 -5.02 9.93
N ILE A 226 7.30 -4.41 8.87
CA ILE A 226 5.86 -4.34 8.64
C ILE A 226 5.52 -5.19 7.43
N ARG A 227 4.69 -6.22 7.61
CA ARG A 227 4.23 -7.06 6.51
C ARG A 227 2.76 -6.82 6.21
N ILE A 228 2.44 -6.64 4.95
CA ILE A 228 1.09 -6.30 4.48
C ILE A 228 0.57 -7.37 3.50
N PRO A 229 -0.75 -7.54 3.37
CA PRO A 229 -1.30 -8.51 2.44
C PRO A 229 -1.16 -8.06 0.98
N SER A 230 -1.10 -9.03 0.07
CA SER A 230 -1.33 -8.85 -1.36
C SER A 230 -2.65 -9.49 -1.78
N PHE A 231 -2.91 -9.58 -3.09
CA PHE A 231 -4.11 -10.22 -3.64
C PHE A 231 -3.73 -11.26 -4.70
N ASP A 232 -4.13 -12.52 -4.48
CA ASP A 232 -3.94 -13.58 -5.46
C ASP A 232 -5.13 -13.60 -6.44
N HIS A 233 -4.90 -13.26 -7.71
CA HIS A 233 -5.94 -13.25 -8.74
C HIS A 233 -6.44 -14.65 -9.16
N ARG A 234 -5.67 -15.71 -8.88
CA ARG A 234 -6.07 -17.10 -9.13
C ARG A 234 -6.98 -17.60 -8.02
N VAL A 235 -6.61 -17.37 -6.76
CA VAL A 235 -7.44 -17.75 -5.60
C VAL A 235 -8.60 -16.76 -5.40
N LYS A 236 -8.46 -15.54 -5.93
CA LYS A 236 -9.38 -14.40 -5.81
C LYS A 236 -9.58 -13.99 -4.36
N ASP A 237 -8.52 -13.99 -3.56
CA ASP A 237 -8.55 -13.57 -2.16
C ASP A 237 -7.20 -12.95 -1.74
N PRO A 238 -7.18 -12.18 -0.65
CA PRO A 238 -5.95 -11.65 -0.07
C PRO A 238 -4.96 -12.75 0.32
N THR A 239 -3.67 -12.46 0.18
CA THR A 239 -2.56 -13.29 0.64
C THR A 239 -1.81 -12.55 1.75
N PRO A 240 -1.84 -13.04 3.00
CA PRO A 240 -1.18 -12.37 4.11
C PRO A 240 0.34 -12.25 3.94
N ASN A 241 0.92 -11.19 4.52
CA ASN A 241 2.36 -11.02 4.73
C ASN A 241 3.27 -11.04 3.47
N ASP A 242 2.72 -10.69 2.31
CA ASP A 242 3.39 -10.85 1.01
C ASP A 242 4.35 -9.70 0.66
N TYR A 243 4.04 -8.46 1.08
CA TYR A 243 4.97 -7.33 0.97
C TYR A 243 5.60 -7.02 2.32
N CYS A 244 6.89 -6.66 2.30
CA CYS A 244 7.66 -6.28 3.48
C CYS A 244 8.13 -4.83 3.37
N ILE A 245 7.88 -4.05 4.42
CA ILE A 245 8.35 -2.69 4.61
C ILE A 245 9.24 -2.68 5.88
N ASP A 246 10.55 -2.67 5.66
CA ASP A 246 11.60 -2.78 6.69
C ASP A 246 12.44 -1.49 6.77
N GLY A 247 13.42 -1.45 7.67
CA GLY A 247 14.28 -0.27 7.82
C GLY A 247 15.04 0.15 6.55
N TYR A 248 15.24 -0.72 5.55
CA TYR A 248 15.80 -0.32 4.26
C TYR A 248 14.83 0.44 3.37
N THR A 249 13.53 0.21 3.54
CA THR A 249 12.51 0.91 2.75
C THR A 249 12.49 2.40 3.10
N ARG A 250 12.83 3.27 2.15
CA ARG A 250 12.83 4.74 2.29
C ARG A 250 11.77 5.41 1.41
N ILE A 251 11.20 4.68 0.46
CA ILE A 251 10.19 5.15 -0.50
C ILE A 251 9.00 4.18 -0.45
N MET A 252 7.83 4.69 -0.10
CA MET A 252 6.60 3.92 0.02
C MET A 252 5.66 4.31 -1.13
N ILE A 253 5.42 3.38 -2.07
CA ILE A 253 4.62 3.63 -3.27
C ILE A 253 3.23 3.01 -3.09
N PHE A 254 2.29 3.80 -2.61
CA PHE A 254 0.89 3.41 -2.49
C PHE A 254 0.21 3.46 -3.86
N GLU A 255 -0.50 2.41 -4.21
CA GLU A 255 -1.28 2.39 -5.46
C GLU A 255 -2.68 1.82 -5.22
N GLY A 256 -3.69 2.44 -5.81
CA GLY A 256 -5.07 2.04 -5.56
C GLY A 256 -6.13 2.85 -6.30
N LEU A 257 -7.36 2.36 -6.23
CA LEU A 257 -8.51 3.03 -6.85
C LEU A 257 -9.02 4.19 -5.98
N TYR A 258 -9.00 4.01 -4.66
CA TYR A 258 -9.74 4.86 -3.71
C TYR A 258 -8.85 5.70 -2.80
N LEU A 259 -7.55 5.83 -3.07
CA LEU A 259 -6.64 6.58 -2.20
C LEU A 259 -6.90 8.10 -2.19
N LEU A 260 -7.66 8.60 -3.18
CA LEU A 260 -8.15 9.97 -3.26
C LEU A 260 -9.69 10.07 -3.14
N TYR A 261 -10.38 8.99 -2.77
CA TYR A 261 -11.84 8.97 -2.72
C TYR A 261 -12.35 9.73 -1.48
N ASP A 262 -13.35 10.61 -1.66
CA ASP A 262 -13.78 11.60 -0.67
C ASP A 262 -14.79 11.11 0.38
N ALA A 263 -15.03 9.80 0.46
CA ALA A 263 -16.02 9.21 1.37
C ALA A 263 -15.43 8.16 2.32
N GLU A 264 -16.16 7.90 3.41
CA GLU A 264 -15.84 6.86 4.41
C GLU A 264 -14.41 7.03 4.98
N ASN A 265 -13.69 5.92 5.20
CA ASN A 265 -12.30 5.97 5.66
C ASN A 265 -11.32 6.39 4.56
N TRP A 266 -11.70 6.24 3.28
CA TRP A 266 -10.87 6.64 2.14
C TRP A 266 -10.60 8.14 2.12
N ALA A 267 -11.59 8.95 2.52
CA ALA A 267 -11.44 10.40 2.64
C ALA A 267 -10.26 10.80 3.55
N LYS A 268 -9.96 9.96 4.55
CA LYS A 268 -8.91 10.22 5.54
C LYS A 268 -7.52 9.80 5.06
N VAL A 269 -7.40 8.95 4.02
CA VAL A 269 -6.13 8.41 3.53
C VAL A 269 -5.21 9.52 3.03
N TYR A 270 -5.68 10.37 2.11
CA TYR A 270 -4.91 11.49 1.60
C TYR A 270 -4.47 12.43 2.73
N HIS A 271 -5.39 12.78 3.64
CA HIS A 271 -5.07 13.65 4.78
C HIS A 271 -4.01 13.04 5.70
N GLN A 272 -4.11 11.75 6.01
CA GLN A 272 -3.16 11.04 6.86
C GLN A 272 -1.76 11.02 6.25
N LEU A 273 -1.65 10.76 4.95
CA LEU A 273 -0.35 10.74 4.26
C LEU A 273 0.19 12.16 4.03
N SER A 274 -0.67 13.16 3.83
CA SER A 274 -0.24 14.55 3.65
C SER A 274 0.40 15.15 4.91
N GLN A 275 0.01 14.68 6.09
CA GLN A 275 0.61 15.10 7.37
C GLN A 275 2.10 14.78 7.49
N THR A 276 2.64 13.85 6.68
CA THR A 276 4.08 13.57 6.68
C THR A 276 4.91 14.71 6.10
N ASN A 277 4.29 15.62 5.34
CA ASN A 277 4.94 16.66 4.55
C ASN A 277 5.99 16.12 3.56
N ALA A 278 5.92 14.83 3.22
CA ALA A 278 6.84 14.14 2.31
C ALA A 278 6.06 13.21 1.38
N LEU A 279 5.17 13.81 0.58
CA LEU A 279 4.20 13.11 -0.27
C LEU A 279 4.25 13.64 -1.71
N LEU A 280 4.30 12.73 -2.69
CA LEU A 280 3.91 12.97 -4.07
C LEU A 280 2.59 12.26 -4.36
N VAL A 281 1.71 12.89 -5.14
CA VAL A 281 0.44 12.28 -5.55
C VAL A 281 0.25 12.42 -7.05
N TRP A 282 0.13 11.29 -7.73
CA TRP A 282 -0.18 11.21 -9.15
C TRP A 282 -1.53 10.55 -9.38
N ASN A 283 -2.38 11.23 -10.14
CA ASN A 283 -3.65 10.69 -10.61
C ASN A 283 -3.53 10.34 -12.10
N VAL A 284 -3.65 9.05 -12.43
CA VAL A 284 -3.55 8.54 -13.80
C VAL A 284 -4.87 8.80 -14.52
N ASP A 285 -4.86 9.82 -15.37
CA ASP A 285 -5.94 10.11 -16.30
C ASP A 285 -5.76 9.29 -17.58
N ILE A 286 -6.86 8.72 -18.06
CA ILE A 286 -6.89 7.85 -19.22
C ILE A 286 -8.27 7.92 -19.86
N GLU A 287 -8.30 7.92 -21.20
CA GLU A 287 -9.54 7.98 -21.94
C GLU A 287 -10.39 6.71 -21.75
N GLU A 288 -11.71 6.89 -21.53
CA GLU A 288 -12.66 5.79 -21.27
C GLU A 288 -12.64 4.73 -22.39
N GLY A 289 -12.41 5.14 -23.65
CA GLY A 289 -12.27 4.24 -24.79
C GLY A 289 -11.10 3.27 -24.65
N VAL A 290 -9.95 3.75 -24.18
CA VAL A 290 -8.74 2.94 -23.96
C VAL A 290 -8.93 2.01 -22.76
N ILE A 291 -9.56 2.49 -21.68
CA ILE A 291 -9.86 1.66 -20.51
C ILE A 291 -10.73 0.46 -20.91
N LYS A 292 -11.79 0.70 -21.68
CA LYS A 292 -12.76 -0.32 -22.09
C LYS A 292 -12.08 -1.49 -22.79
N GLU A 293 -11.16 -1.20 -23.71
CA GLU A 293 -10.41 -2.23 -24.44
C GLU A 293 -9.41 -2.97 -23.53
N ARG A 294 -8.64 -2.23 -22.72
CA ARG A 294 -7.63 -2.81 -21.81
C ARG A 294 -8.27 -3.73 -20.78
N VAL A 295 -9.36 -3.30 -20.14
CA VAL A 295 -10.04 -4.11 -19.11
C VAL A 295 -10.75 -5.30 -19.72
N GLY A 296 -11.40 -5.14 -20.89
CA GLY A 296 -12.01 -6.26 -21.63
C GLY A 296 -10.99 -7.36 -21.95
N LYS A 297 -9.82 -6.99 -22.49
CA LYS A 297 -8.71 -7.94 -22.74
C LYS A 297 -8.23 -8.62 -21.46
N ARG A 298 -8.06 -7.85 -20.37
CA ARG A 298 -7.62 -8.39 -19.07
C ARG A 298 -8.59 -9.42 -18.52
N HIS A 299 -9.90 -9.20 -18.59
CA HIS A 299 -10.91 -10.15 -18.11
C HIS A 299 -10.83 -11.52 -18.81
N VAL A 300 -10.51 -11.52 -20.11
CA VAL A 300 -10.29 -12.76 -20.87
C VAL A 300 -8.99 -13.44 -20.43
N GLN A 301 -7.90 -12.67 -20.34
CA GLN A 301 -6.57 -13.19 -19.95
C GLN A 301 -6.57 -13.80 -18.55
N THR A 302 -7.31 -13.23 -17.60
CA THR A 302 -7.41 -13.73 -16.22
C THR A 302 -8.47 -14.81 -16.03
N GLY A 303 -9.16 -15.22 -17.10
CA GLY A 303 -10.20 -16.25 -17.05
C GLY A 303 -11.46 -15.84 -16.30
N ILE A 304 -11.71 -14.53 -16.14
CA ILE A 304 -12.95 -14.01 -15.54
C ILE A 304 -14.14 -14.18 -16.49
N VAL A 305 -13.89 -14.10 -17.79
CA VAL A 305 -14.87 -14.31 -18.87
C VAL A 305 -14.23 -15.04 -20.05
N SER A 306 -15.04 -15.63 -20.91
CA SER A 306 -14.56 -16.39 -22.08
C SER A 306 -14.38 -15.53 -23.34
N THR A 307 -15.02 -14.36 -23.43
CA THR A 307 -14.99 -13.50 -24.62
C THR A 307 -14.68 -12.05 -24.28
N ILE A 308 -14.11 -11.31 -25.24
CA ILE A 308 -13.86 -9.87 -25.08
C ILE A 308 -15.17 -9.11 -24.89
N GLU A 309 -16.23 -9.52 -25.57
CA GLU A 309 -17.57 -8.91 -25.45
C GLU A 309 -18.12 -9.01 -24.03
N ASP A 310 -18.05 -10.19 -23.41
CA ASP A 310 -18.42 -10.38 -22.01
C ASP A 310 -17.52 -9.57 -21.07
N GLY A 311 -16.23 -9.45 -21.38
CA GLY A 311 -15.27 -8.66 -20.63
C GLY A 311 -15.61 -7.18 -20.63
N ILE A 312 -16.03 -6.66 -21.78
CA ILE A 312 -16.52 -5.29 -21.96
C ILE A 312 -17.84 -5.09 -21.22
N LYS A 313 -18.77 -6.04 -21.30
CA LYS A 313 -20.06 -5.97 -20.60
C LYS A 313 -19.86 -5.90 -19.08
N ARG A 314 -18.97 -6.75 -18.54
CA ARG A 314 -18.58 -6.72 -17.12
C ARG A 314 -17.91 -5.40 -16.73
N PHE A 315 -17.03 -4.86 -17.58
CA PHE A 315 -16.43 -3.55 -17.37
C PHE A 315 -17.52 -2.47 -17.25
N GLN A 316 -18.51 -2.47 -18.14
CA GLN A 316 -19.61 -1.49 -18.13
C GLN A 316 -20.48 -1.56 -16.87
N THR A 317 -20.72 -2.77 -16.34
CA THR A 317 -21.61 -2.95 -15.17
C THR A 317 -20.93 -2.75 -13.83
N ASN A 318 -19.61 -2.95 -13.72
CA ASN A 318 -18.90 -2.82 -12.43
C ASN A 318 -17.76 -1.80 -12.48
N ASP A 319 -16.69 -2.08 -13.22
CA ASP A 319 -15.47 -1.27 -13.23
C ASP A 319 -15.70 0.17 -13.68
N LEU A 320 -16.58 0.39 -14.67
CA LEU A 320 -16.93 1.70 -15.19
C LEU A 320 -17.69 2.53 -14.16
N LEU A 321 -18.57 1.89 -13.37
CA LEU A 321 -19.25 2.58 -12.27
C LEU A 321 -18.22 3.03 -11.22
N ASN A 322 -17.23 2.19 -10.93
CA ASN A 322 -16.16 2.54 -9.99
C ASN A 322 -15.26 3.65 -10.55
N ALA A 323 -14.91 3.60 -11.84
CA ALA A 323 -14.13 4.64 -12.51
C ALA A 323 -14.87 5.99 -12.50
N ARG A 324 -16.18 6.00 -12.81
CA ARG A 324 -17.03 7.21 -12.74
C ARG A 324 -17.14 7.73 -11.31
N LEU A 325 -17.28 6.83 -10.34
CA LEU A 325 -17.33 7.17 -8.93
C LEU A 325 -16.05 7.89 -8.48
N ILE A 326 -14.88 7.34 -8.80
CA ILE A 326 -13.58 7.97 -8.50
C ILE A 326 -13.51 9.34 -9.14
N LYS A 327 -13.87 9.47 -10.43
CA LYS A 327 -13.83 10.76 -11.14
C LYS A 327 -14.75 11.81 -10.50
N GLN A 328 -15.92 11.42 -10.00
CA GLN A 328 -16.90 12.33 -9.40
C GLN A 328 -16.56 12.72 -7.96
N LYS A 329 -15.90 11.84 -7.22
CA LYS A 329 -15.70 11.91 -5.77
C LYS A 329 -14.22 11.83 -5.38
N SER A 330 -13.36 12.40 -6.21
CA SER A 330 -11.94 12.54 -5.88
C SER A 330 -11.72 13.84 -5.12
N ILE A 331 -10.90 13.76 -4.08
CA ILE A 331 -10.32 14.91 -3.40
C ILE A 331 -9.53 15.73 -4.45
N TYR A 332 -9.77 17.04 -4.46
CA TYR A 332 -9.07 17.98 -5.32
C TYR A 332 -8.10 18.82 -4.49
N ASN A 333 -6.83 18.88 -4.91
CA ASN A 333 -5.78 19.69 -4.28
C ASN A 333 -4.72 20.00 -5.33
N ASP A 334 -4.13 21.20 -5.28
CA ASP A 334 -3.11 21.64 -6.24
C ASP A 334 -1.82 20.77 -6.20
N SER A 335 -1.60 20.03 -5.12
CA SER A 335 -0.49 19.07 -4.99
C SER A 335 -0.71 17.77 -5.77
N ILE A 336 -1.92 17.50 -6.24
CA ILE A 336 -2.28 16.28 -6.98
C ILE A 336 -2.01 16.51 -8.47
N VAL A 337 -1.03 15.79 -9.00
CA VAL A 337 -0.61 15.94 -10.40
C VAL A 337 -1.29 14.89 -11.26
N SER A 338 -1.98 15.32 -12.31
CA SER A 338 -2.54 14.41 -13.31
C SER A 338 -1.47 13.96 -14.30
N ILE A 339 -1.34 12.64 -14.49
CA ILE A 339 -0.44 12.04 -15.48
C ILE A 339 -1.24 11.22 -16.50
N ARG A 340 -0.81 11.17 -17.76
CA ARG A 340 -1.49 10.43 -18.83
C ARG A 340 -0.80 9.11 -19.12
N ASN A 341 -1.57 8.03 -19.26
CA ASN A 341 -1.05 6.70 -19.63
C ASN A 341 -1.79 6.08 -20.83
N ASP A 342 -1.99 6.89 -21.85
CA ASP A 342 -2.56 6.47 -23.13
C ASP A 342 -1.63 5.51 -23.88
#